data_AF-A0AA96QCW2-F1
#
_entry.id   AF-A0AA96QCW2-F1
#
_cell.length_a   1.000
_cell.length_b   1.000
_cell.length_c   1.000
_cell.angle_alpha   90.00
_cell.angle_beta   90.00
_cell.angle_gamma   90.00
#
_symmetry.space_group_name_H-M   'P 1'
#
loop_
_entity.id
_entity.type
_entity.pdbx_description
1 polymer ?
#
loop_
_entity_poly.entity_id
_entity_poly.type
_entity_poly.pdbx_seq_one_letter_code
_entity_poly.pdbx_strand_id
1 'polypeptide(L)'
;MASATSHRVRAVASAVLDGLVVGSAEAAMELPARSWARARVYAGILTAVAGVTVWRELPTLRRALRGLPPLPDEPHDQTARLAQAVVTTGWGLLATAADGPVSRALRRRGHAHPHLLLGVGVGVATALSTAPVWWRRAQARIAQDRSTAGLDDELAELLEQMRD
;
A
#
# COMPACT_ATOMS: atom_id res chain seq x y z
N MET A 1 -6.91 15.20 -14.96
CA MET A 1 -6.79 13.71 -14.90
C MET A 1 -5.35 13.34 -14.59
N ALA A 2 -5.10 12.26 -13.86
CA ALA A 2 -3.73 11.82 -13.59
C ALA A 2 -3.16 11.11 -14.84
N SER A 3 -1.89 11.36 -15.18
CA SER A 3 -1.27 10.67 -16.31
C SER A 3 -1.09 9.18 -16.04
N ALA A 4 -1.05 8.36 -17.09
CA ALA A 4 -0.78 6.92 -16.95
C ALA A 4 0.53 6.63 -16.19
N THR A 5 1.53 7.50 -16.35
CA THR A 5 2.78 7.47 -15.59
C THR A 5 2.56 7.67 -14.10
N SER A 6 1.68 8.60 -13.70
CA SER A 6 1.36 8.86 -12.30
C SER A 6 0.75 7.63 -11.61
N HIS A 7 -0.17 6.92 -12.28
CA HIS A 7 -0.77 5.70 -11.75
C HIS A 7 0.26 4.57 -11.57
N ARG A 8 1.18 4.42 -12.52
CA ARG A 8 2.27 3.43 -12.44
C ARG A 8 3.26 3.75 -11.33
N VAL A 9 3.67 5.01 -11.20
CA VAL A 9 4.55 5.47 -10.12
C VAL A 9 3.89 5.22 -8.76
N ARG A 10 2.60 5.54 -8.63
CA ARG A 10 1.84 5.28 -7.40
C ARG A 10 1.77 3.79 -7.07
N ALA A 11 1.63 2.92 -8.07
CA ALA A 11 1.66 1.48 -7.86
C ALA A 11 3.00 0.99 -7.29
N VAL A 12 4.11 1.43 -7.89
CA VAL A 12 5.45 1.09 -7.41
C VAL A 12 5.68 1.63 -5.99
N ALA A 13 5.34 2.91 -5.76
CA ALA A 13 5.47 3.53 -4.45
C ALA A 13 4.64 2.80 -3.37
N SER A 14 3.45 2.32 -3.71
CA SER A 14 2.59 1.57 -2.77
C SER A 14 3.20 0.22 -2.41
N ALA A 15 3.72 -0.53 -3.39
CA ALA A 15 4.41 -1.80 -3.14
C ALA A 15 5.66 -1.61 -2.28
N VAL A 16 6.45 -0.57 -2.56
CA VAL A 16 7.63 -0.23 -1.75
C VAL A 16 7.22 0.14 -0.33
N LEU A 17 6.15 0.94 -0.16
CA LEU A 17 5.65 1.32 1.15
C LEU A 17 5.18 0.10 1.97
N ASP A 18 4.49 -0.85 1.34
CA ASP A 18 4.10 -2.12 1.99
C ASP A 18 5.32 -2.90 2.49
N GLY A 19 6.35 -3.01 1.64
CA GLY A 19 7.61 -3.64 2.00
C GLY A 19 8.34 -2.93 3.14
N LEU A 20 8.38 -1.59 3.11
CA LEU A 20 8.98 -0.79 4.17
C LEU A 20 8.23 -0.96 5.50
N VAL A 21 6.90 -0.95 5.50
CA VAL A 21 6.08 -1.12 6.71
C VAL A 21 6.38 -2.47 7.38
N VAL A 22 6.33 -3.57 6.64
CA VAL A 22 6.57 -4.90 7.20
C VAL A 22 8.05 -5.08 7.58
N GLY A 23 8.97 -4.66 6.71
CA GLY A 23 10.40 -4.83 6.94
C GLY A 23 10.94 -3.98 8.09
N SER A 24 10.46 -2.75 8.26
CA SER A 24 10.86 -1.88 9.37
C SER A 24 10.30 -2.34 10.71
N ALA A 25 9.10 -2.93 10.74
CA ALA A 25 8.54 -3.53 11.94
C ALA A 25 9.42 -4.66 12.49
N GLU A 26 9.95 -5.49 11.57
CA GLU A 26 10.86 -6.58 11.88
C GLU A 26 12.26 -6.07 12.25
N ALA A 27 12.82 -5.16 11.46
CA ALA A 27 14.13 -4.56 11.75
C ALA A 27 14.16 -3.83 13.11
N ALA A 28 13.03 -3.30 13.58
CA ALA A 28 12.91 -2.67 14.89
C ALA A 28 13.14 -3.64 16.06
N MET A 29 13.10 -4.95 15.84
CA MET A 29 13.42 -5.97 16.84
C MET A 29 14.91 -5.95 17.25
N GLU A 30 15.78 -5.37 16.42
CA GLU A 30 17.18 -5.14 16.75
C GLU A 30 17.34 -4.10 17.89
N LEU A 31 16.33 -3.25 18.07
CA LEU A 31 16.35 -2.21 19.10
C LEU A 31 15.85 -2.75 20.45
N PRO A 32 16.37 -2.22 21.59
CA PRO A 32 15.92 -2.63 22.91
C PRO A 32 14.41 -2.44 23.08
N ALA A 33 13.75 -3.41 23.72
CA ALA A 33 12.29 -3.46 23.82
C ALA A 33 11.65 -2.20 24.44
N ARG A 34 12.34 -1.57 25.41
CA ARG A 34 11.87 -0.36 26.10
C ARG A 34 12.61 0.91 25.66
N SER A 35 13.05 0.97 24.40
CA SER A 35 13.77 2.14 23.86
C SER A 35 12.84 3.11 23.12
N TRP A 36 13.14 4.40 23.27
CA TRP A 36 12.49 5.47 22.50
C TRP A 36 12.75 5.34 20.99
N ALA A 37 13.91 4.81 20.59
CA ALA A 37 14.21 4.54 19.19
C ALA A 37 13.20 3.56 18.59
N ARG A 38 12.93 2.44 19.29
CA ARG A 38 11.95 1.44 18.85
C ARG A 38 10.53 2.00 18.81
N ALA A 39 10.15 2.76 19.84
CA ALA A 39 8.85 3.41 19.89
C ALA A 39 8.63 4.37 18.70
N ARG A 40 9.65 5.15 18.32
CA ARG A 40 9.58 6.06 17.16
C ARG A 40 9.39 5.32 15.84
N VAL A 41 10.03 4.17 15.65
CA VAL A 41 9.85 3.37 14.43
C VAL A 41 8.40 2.88 14.32
N TYR A 42 7.86 2.26 15.38
CA TYR A 42 6.46 1.83 15.37
C TYR A 42 5.47 2.98 15.26
N ALA A 43 5.73 4.12 15.91
CA ALA A 43 4.92 5.32 15.75
C ALA A 43 4.95 5.84 14.31
N GLY A 44 6.12 5.82 13.65
CA GLY A 44 6.28 6.18 12.24
C GLY A 44 5.47 5.25 11.32
N ILE A 45 5.55 3.94 11.55
CA ILE A 45 4.75 2.94 10.82
C ILE A 45 3.25 3.19 11.01
N LEU A 46 2.82 3.35 12.26
CA LEU A 46 1.41 3.62 12.59
C LEU A 46 0.93 4.91 11.90
N THR A 47 1.74 5.97 11.94
CA THR A 47 1.42 7.26 11.31
C THR A 47 1.32 7.13 9.80
N ALA A 48 2.23 6.39 9.16
CA ALA A 48 2.19 6.16 7.72
C ALA A 48 0.91 5.39 7.32
N VAL A 49 0.58 4.31 8.03
CA VAL A 49 -0.62 3.51 7.78
C VAL A 49 -1.89 4.34 8.03
N ALA A 50 -1.97 5.02 9.16
CA ALA A 50 -3.12 5.86 9.51
C ALA A 50 -3.29 7.01 8.51
N GLY A 51 -2.20 7.67 8.09
CA GLY A 51 -2.23 8.74 7.09
C GLY A 51 -2.78 8.27 5.75
N VAL A 52 -2.37 7.09 5.29
CA VAL A 52 -2.91 6.48 4.06
C VAL A 52 -4.40 6.15 4.21
N THR A 53 -4.81 5.58 5.33
CA THR A 53 -6.21 5.25 5.62
C THR A 53 -7.07 6.51 5.66
N VAL A 54 -6.66 7.54 6.41
CA VAL A 54 -7.39 8.81 6.53
C VAL A 54 -7.50 9.49 5.17
N TRP A 55 -6.42 9.57 4.40
CA TRP A 55 -6.45 10.16 3.06
C TRP A 55 -7.45 9.47 2.14
N ARG A 56 -7.54 8.14 2.23
CA ARG A 56 -8.47 7.32 1.44
C ARG A 56 -9.93 7.49 1.87
N GLU A 57 -10.19 7.54 3.17
CA GLU A 57 -11.54 7.68 3.72
C GLU A 57 -12.05 9.13 3.71
N LEU A 58 -11.16 10.11 3.48
CA LEU A 58 -11.50 11.54 3.48
C LEU A 58 -12.67 11.90 2.56
N PRO A 59 -12.78 11.40 1.31
CA PRO A 59 -13.92 11.70 0.43
C PRO A 59 -15.23 11.13 1.00
N THR A 60 -15.19 9.92 1.54
CA THR A 60 -16.34 9.26 2.19
C THR A 60 -16.78 10.05 3.43
N LEU A 61 -15.84 10.43 4.29
CA LEU A 61 -16.08 11.27 5.46
C LEU A 61 -16.67 12.63 5.07
N ARG A 62 -16.12 13.28 4.04
CA ARG A 62 -16.65 14.56 3.51
C ARG A 62 -18.08 14.42 3.00
N ARG A 63 -18.44 13.30 2.36
CA ARG A 63 -19.82 13.03 1.91
C ARG A 63 -20.76 12.74 3.07
N ALA A 64 -20.33 11.92 4.03
CA ALA A 64 -21.09 11.62 5.23
C ALA A 64 -21.42 12.89 6.03
N LEU A 65 -20.43 13.78 6.20
CA LEU A 65 -20.64 15.09 6.85
C LEU A 65 -21.61 16.01 6.09
N ARG A 66 -21.81 15.78 4.79
CA ARG A 66 -22.80 16.48 3.94
C ARG A 66 -24.14 15.76 3.84
N GLY A 67 -24.34 14.66 4.57
CA GLY A 67 -25.54 13.82 4.48
C GLY A 67 -25.69 13.07 3.15
N LEU A 68 -24.62 12.98 2.35
CA LEU A 68 -24.62 12.28 1.06
C LEU A 68 -24.28 10.80 1.27
N PRO A 69 -24.85 9.89 0.47
CA PRO A 69 -24.50 8.47 0.54
C PRO A 69 -23.01 8.26 0.23
N PRO A 70 -22.41 7.20 0.82
CA PRO A 70 -21.03 6.83 0.55
C PRO A 70 -20.85 6.50 -0.94
N LEU A 71 -19.67 6.81 -1.48
CA LEU A 71 -19.31 6.37 -2.82
C LEU A 71 -19.23 4.84 -2.82
N PRO A 72 -19.81 4.14 -3.80
CA PRO A 72 -19.59 2.71 -3.95
C PRO A 72 -18.10 2.45 -4.16
N ASP A 73 -17.59 1.45 -3.44
CA ASP A 73 -16.22 1.01 -3.62
C ASP A 73 -16.06 0.36 -5.00
N GLU A 74 -15.07 0.82 -5.75
CA GLU A 74 -14.69 0.21 -7.01
C GLU A 74 -14.23 -1.26 -6.77
N PRO A 75 -14.74 -2.26 -7.50
CA PRO A 75 -14.42 -3.68 -7.26
C PRO A 75 -12.91 -3.98 -7.31
N HIS A 76 -12.18 -3.29 -8.18
CA HIS A 76 -10.73 -3.41 -8.33
C HIS A 76 -9.97 -2.80 -7.14
N ASP A 77 -10.57 -1.86 -6.41
CA ASP A 77 -9.98 -1.26 -5.23
C ASP A 77 -10.15 -2.13 -3.98
N GLN A 78 -11.30 -2.81 -3.86
CA GLN A 78 -11.56 -3.75 -2.77
C GLN A 78 -10.70 -5.01 -2.89
N THR A 79 -10.63 -5.60 -4.07
CA THR A 79 -9.80 -6.79 -4.34
C THR A 79 -8.32 -6.52 -4.10
N ALA A 80 -7.82 -5.36 -4.53
CA ALA A 80 -6.44 -4.95 -4.27
C ALA A 80 -6.13 -4.82 -2.76
N ARG A 81 -7.07 -4.25 -1.98
CA ARG A 81 -6.93 -4.10 -0.52
C ARG A 81 -6.91 -5.44 0.19
N LEU A 82 -7.83 -6.34 -0.16
CA LEU A 82 -7.87 -7.67 0.44
C LEU A 82 -6.58 -8.45 0.15
N ALA A 83 -6.11 -8.43 -1.09
CA ALA A 83 -4.86 -9.08 -1.47
C ALA A 83 -3.65 -8.48 -0.73
N GLN A 84 -3.57 -7.15 -0.65
CA GLN A 84 -2.54 -6.46 0.14
C GLN A 84 -2.58 -6.91 1.60
N ALA A 85 -3.74 -6.84 2.25
CA ALA A 85 -3.90 -7.19 3.65
C ALA A 85 -3.51 -8.65 3.93
N VAL A 86 -3.91 -9.58 3.05
CA VAL A 86 -3.53 -11.00 3.15
C VAL A 86 -2.02 -11.17 3.02
N VAL A 87 -1.39 -10.51 2.03
CA VAL A 87 0.05 -10.62 1.79
C VAL A 87 0.86 -10.03 2.96
N THR A 88 0.53 -8.81 3.41
CA THR A 88 1.27 -8.15 4.50
C THR A 88 1.07 -8.89 5.83
N THR A 89 -0.15 -9.36 6.12
CA THR A 89 -0.42 -10.14 7.32
C THR A 89 0.27 -11.50 7.26
N GLY A 90 0.23 -12.17 6.10
CA GLY A 90 0.90 -13.44 5.88
C GLY A 90 2.40 -13.34 6.10
N TRP A 91 3.06 -12.33 5.51
CA TRP A 91 4.48 -12.09 5.73
C TRP A 91 4.80 -11.69 7.18
N GLY A 92 3.97 -10.89 7.83
CA GLY A 92 4.14 -10.54 9.25
C GLY A 92 4.05 -11.75 10.17
N LEU A 93 3.09 -12.65 9.93
CA LEU A 93 2.96 -13.90 10.68
C LEU A 93 4.13 -14.85 10.42
N LEU A 94 4.55 -14.99 9.16
CA LEU A 94 5.71 -15.80 8.79
C LEU A 94 7.00 -15.27 9.43
N ALA A 95 7.22 -13.96 9.40
CA ALA A 95 8.34 -13.31 10.06
C ALA A 95 8.33 -13.60 11.57
N THR A 96 7.19 -13.40 12.22
CA THR A 96 7.02 -13.67 13.66
C THR A 96 7.32 -15.13 14.02
N ALA A 97 6.85 -16.08 13.21
CA ALA A 97 7.07 -17.50 13.44
C ALA A 97 8.54 -17.91 13.18
N ALA A 98 9.18 -17.32 12.16
CA ALA A 98 10.53 -17.65 11.75
C ALA A 98 11.62 -16.83 12.46
N ASP A 99 11.27 -15.74 13.16
CA ASP A 99 12.23 -14.81 13.76
C ASP A 99 13.21 -15.51 14.70
N GLY A 100 12.70 -16.25 15.68
CA GLY A 100 13.51 -17.00 16.64
C GLY A 100 14.53 -17.95 16.00
N PRO A 101 14.12 -18.91 15.14
CA PRO A 101 15.06 -19.84 14.52
C PRO A 101 16.01 -19.16 13.53
N VAL A 102 15.52 -18.24 12.69
CA VAL A 102 16.35 -17.62 11.66
C VAL A 102 17.34 -16.63 12.26
N SER A 103 16.94 -15.80 13.23
CA SER A 103 17.85 -14.89 13.91
C SER A 103 18.97 -15.65 14.62
N ARG A 104 18.67 -16.78 15.28
CA ARG A 104 19.67 -17.67 15.89
C ARG A 104 20.63 -18.26 14.85
N ALA A 105 20.12 -18.71 13.71
CA ALA A 105 20.96 -19.22 12.63
C ALA A 105 21.88 -18.13 12.04
N LEU A 106 21.38 -16.91 11.84
CA LEU A 106 22.15 -15.78 11.35
C LEU A 106 23.24 -15.36 12.34
N ARG A 107 22.93 -15.31 13.64
CA ARG A 107 23.93 -15.05 14.69
C ARG A 107 25.03 -16.11 14.71
N ARG A 108 24.68 -17.40 14.56
CA ARG A 108 25.66 -18.51 14.46
C ARG A 108 26.58 -18.37 13.24
N ARG A 109 26.11 -17.73 12.17
CA ARG A 109 26.91 -17.43 10.97
C ARG A 109 27.72 -16.13 11.09
N GLY A 110 27.68 -15.45 12.24
CA GLY A 110 28.45 -14.23 12.50
C GLY A 110 27.79 -12.93 12.05
N HIS A 111 26.51 -12.93 11.70
CA HIS A 111 25.81 -11.69 11.35
C HIS A 111 25.51 -10.84 12.60
N ALA A 112 26.00 -9.60 12.61
CA ALA A 112 25.84 -8.67 13.71
C ALA A 112 24.39 -8.17 13.88
N HIS A 113 23.62 -8.06 12.79
CA HIS A 113 22.27 -7.48 12.78
C HIS A 113 21.25 -8.44 12.12
N PRO A 114 20.92 -9.56 12.78
CA PRO A 114 20.08 -10.60 12.20
C PRO A 114 18.66 -10.10 11.90
N HIS A 115 18.08 -9.26 12.77
CA HIS A 115 16.70 -8.78 12.58
C HIS A 115 16.61 -7.72 11.48
N LEU A 116 17.69 -6.94 11.26
CA LEU A 116 17.77 -6.03 10.12
C LEU A 116 17.79 -6.79 8.79
N LEU A 117 18.57 -7.87 8.69
CA LEU A 117 18.61 -8.71 7.49
C LEU A 117 17.27 -9.41 7.23
N LEU A 118 16.64 -9.93 8.28
CA LEU A 118 15.29 -10.49 8.22
C LEU A 118 14.28 -9.44 7.74
N GLY A 119 14.30 -8.24 8.33
CA GLY A 119 13.43 -7.14 7.94
C GLY A 119 13.60 -6.73 6.48
N VAL A 120 14.84 -6.64 5.98
CA VAL A 120 15.09 -6.40 4.54
C VAL A 120 14.51 -7.52 3.68
N GLY A 121 14.75 -8.78 4.04
CA GLY A 121 14.26 -9.93 3.28
C GLY A 121 12.73 -9.97 3.21
N VAL A 122 12.06 -9.85 4.36
CA VAL A 122 10.59 -9.85 4.44
C VAL A 122 10.00 -8.61 3.76
N GLY A 123 10.64 -7.45 3.89
CA GLY A 123 10.22 -6.23 3.22
C GLY A 123 10.28 -6.34 1.70
N VAL A 124 11.37 -6.87 1.14
CA VAL A 124 11.50 -7.14 -0.30
C VAL A 124 10.47 -8.16 -0.76
N ALA A 125 10.30 -9.25 -0.02
CA ALA A 125 9.31 -10.28 -0.37
C ALA A 125 7.88 -9.74 -0.36
N THR A 126 7.54 -8.88 0.60
CA THR A 126 6.25 -8.18 0.68
C THR A 126 6.05 -7.24 -0.50
N ALA A 127 7.04 -6.42 -0.84
CA ALA A 127 6.97 -5.49 -1.97
C ALA A 127 6.77 -6.24 -3.30
N LEU A 128 7.54 -7.31 -3.54
CA LEU A 128 7.40 -8.12 -4.75
C LEU A 128 6.05 -8.84 -4.82
N SER A 129 5.51 -9.26 -3.68
CA SER A 129 4.21 -9.96 -3.61
C SER A 129 3.02 -9.01 -3.83
N THR A 130 3.13 -7.75 -3.40
CA THR A 130 2.08 -6.72 -3.55
C THR A 130 2.19 -5.94 -4.86
N ALA A 131 3.36 -5.85 -5.49
CA ALA A 131 3.57 -5.12 -6.73
C ALA A 131 2.61 -5.50 -7.88
N PRO A 132 2.32 -6.79 -8.17
CA PRO A 132 1.37 -7.16 -9.22
C PRO A 132 -0.05 -6.69 -8.93
N VAL A 133 -0.44 -6.65 -7.65
CA VAL A 133 -1.76 -6.18 -7.20
C VAL A 133 -1.90 -4.69 -7.49
N TRP A 134 -0.91 -3.90 -7.08
CA TRP A 134 -0.89 -2.47 -7.32
C TRP A 134 -0.79 -2.11 -8.80
N TRP A 135 -0.05 -2.89 -9.57
CA TRP A 135 0.06 -2.71 -11.01
C TRP A 135 -1.27 -2.95 -11.71
N ARG A 136 -1.99 -4.03 -11.38
CA ARG A 136 -3.34 -4.29 -11.93
C ARG A 136 -4.32 -3.17 -11.60
N ARG A 137 -4.29 -2.67 -10.36
CA ARG A 137 -5.09 -1.51 -9.95
C ARG A 137 -4.76 -0.27 -10.78
N ALA A 138 -3.49 0.02 -11.02
CA ALA A 138 -3.09 1.16 -11.85
C ALA A 138 -3.61 1.03 -13.29
N GLN A 139 -3.53 -0.17 -13.89
CA GLN A 139 -4.06 -0.40 -15.25
C GLN A 139 -5.57 -0.21 -15.32
N ALA A 140 -6.32 -0.70 -14.32
CA ALA A 140 -7.77 -0.47 -14.24
C ALA A 140 -8.11 1.02 -14.17
N ARG A 141 -7.39 1.79 -13.34
CA ARG A 141 -7.56 3.25 -13.24
C ARG A 141 -7.21 3.99 -14.53
N ILE A 142 -6.17 3.56 -15.23
CA ILE A 142 -5.81 4.13 -16.54
C ILE A 142 -6.91 3.86 -17.57
N ALA A 143 -7.48 2.65 -17.58
CA ALA A 143 -8.59 2.32 -18.49
C ALA A 143 -9.84 3.15 -18.20
N GLN A 144 -10.18 3.30 -16.92
CA GLN A 144 -11.31 4.13 -16.46
C GLN A 144 -11.13 5.61 -16.80
N ASP A 145 -9.92 6.16 -16.62
CA ASP A 145 -9.63 7.54 -16.99
C ASP A 145 -9.82 7.73 -18.51
N ARG A 146 -9.37 6.78 -19.35
CA ARG A 146 -9.57 6.86 -20.80
C ARG A 146 -11.03 6.77 -21.22
N SER A 147 -11.81 5.88 -20.61
CA SER A 147 -13.24 5.76 -20.93
C SER A 147 -14.00 7.02 -20.54
N THR A 148 -13.65 7.63 -19.40
CA THR A 148 -14.29 8.88 -18.95
C THR A 148 -13.97 10.02 -19.89
N ALA A 149 -12.71 10.16 -20.33
CA ALA A 149 -12.32 11.17 -21.30
C ALA A 149 -13.07 11.01 -22.64
N GLY A 150 -13.23 9.78 -23.13
CA GLY A 150 -14.02 9.53 -24.35
C GLY A 150 -15.50 9.89 -24.21
N LEU A 151 -16.11 9.62 -23.06
CA LEU A 151 -17.50 10.04 -22.79
C LEU A 151 -17.64 11.56 -22.71
N ASP A 152 -16.66 12.25 -22.14
CA ASP A 152 -16.65 13.71 -22.10
C ASP A 152 -16.53 14.32 -23.52
N ASP A 153 -15.73 13.70 -24.39
CA ASP A 153 -15.60 14.09 -25.81
C ASP A 153 -16.89 13.83 -26.59
N GLU A 154 -17.52 12.65 -26.43
CA GLU A 154 -18.81 12.31 -27.04
C GLU A 154 -19.94 13.24 -26.57
N LEU A 155 -19.97 13.57 -25.27
CA LEU A 155 -20.94 14.51 -24.71
C LEU A 155 -20.75 15.92 -25.29
N ALA A 156 -19.50 16.37 -25.46
CA ALA A 156 -19.20 17.65 -26.06
C ALA A 156 -19.66 17.72 -27.52
N GLU A 157 -19.43 16.66 -28.29
CA GLU A 157 -19.88 16.56 -29.70
C GLU A 157 -21.41 16.58 -29.81
N LEU A 158 -22.13 15.86 -28.95
CA LEU A 158 -23.60 15.89 -28.91
C LEU A 158 -24.16 17.27 -28.54
N LEU A 159 -23.52 17.97 -27.60
CA LEU A 159 -23.90 19.33 -27.23
C LEU A 159 -23.63 20.34 -28.35
N GLU A 160 -22.60 20.13 -29.15
CA GLU A 160 -22.28 20.95 -30.34
C GLU A 160 -23.29 20.68 -31.46
N GLN A 161 -23.63 19.43 -31.75
CA GLN A 161 -24.65 19.05 -32.73
C GLN A 161 -26.06 19.55 -32.37
N MET A 162 -26.40 19.64 -31.09
CA MET A 162 -27.70 20.20 -30.64
C MET A 162 -27.78 21.73 -30.73
N ARG A 163 -26.64 22.40 -30.90
CA ARG A 163 -26.55 23.86 -30.95
C ARG A 163 -26.70 24.41 -32.37
N ASP A 164 -26.43 23.59 -33.37
CA ASP A 164 -26.62 23.86 -34.81
C ASP A 164 -28.00 23.40 -35.32
#